data_AF-A0AAE1DDI7-F1
#
_entry.id   AF-A0AAE1DDI7-F1
#
_cell.length_a   1.000
_cell.length_b   1.000
_cell.length_c   1.000
_cell.angle_alpha   90.00
_cell.angle_beta   90.00
_cell.angle_gamma   90.00
#
_symmetry.space_group_name_H-M   'P 1'
#
loop_
_entity.id
_entity.type
_entity.pdbx_description
1 polymer ?
#
loop_
_entity_poly.entity_id
_entity_poly.type
_entity_poly.pdbx_seq_one_letter_code
_entity_poly.pdbx_strand_id
1 'polypeptide(L)'
;MHARRYFMRCVAVLISTFLIGVASRVHANFILKRNHRVLSGGTKINQVTRTGMTPSLCAAFCGISCHTFHSSHTTGVCSTFSDRFYIYDQGLMVTSDPQWVIGYKSPLMDDWALAFRAQTGIRASVYNLWNKESWTHDTGISSTFPKACLDFVNYEPCDRHFRSWILSKWENIKEVRLSLFKSNSEVVYVVFNGTGSTKLSWFTPARIIASPWSPKILEETLTAPSVKGICNPAICRRFFLYGPLETCQSEWFYMMTLDNSYDYCIRNRHWSIAGNLKKSYPMFFYSKTSGKASLARNNVYPYAESADVLAVWVKFA
;
A
#
# COMPACT_ATOMS: atom_id res chain seq x y z
N MET A 1 -46.47 -30.26 35.65
CA MET A 1 -45.58 -29.12 36.02
C MET A 1 -44.08 -29.41 35.83
N HIS A 2 -43.63 -30.15 34.81
CA HIS A 2 -42.18 -30.42 34.61
C HIS A 2 -41.61 -30.15 33.21
N ALA A 3 -42.42 -29.83 32.20
CA ALA A 3 -41.92 -29.59 30.84
C ALA A 3 -41.53 -28.13 30.52
N ARG A 4 -41.98 -27.13 31.30
CA ARG A 4 -41.70 -25.71 31.02
C ARG A 4 -40.32 -25.20 31.49
N ARG A 5 -39.60 -25.95 32.34
CA ARG A 5 -38.29 -25.53 32.87
C ARG A 5 -37.10 -25.90 31.98
N TYR A 6 -37.26 -26.83 31.04
CA TYR A 6 -36.16 -27.22 30.12
C TYR A 6 -36.05 -26.32 28.88
N PHE A 7 -37.15 -25.74 28.40
CA PHE A 7 -37.12 -24.90 27.20
C PHE A 7 -36.42 -23.54 27.43
N MET A 8 -36.48 -22.99 28.65
CA MET A 8 -35.78 -21.73 29.00
C MET A 8 -34.26 -21.89 29.21
N ARG A 9 -33.77 -23.10 29.50
CA ARG A 9 -32.33 -23.33 29.69
C ARG A 9 -31.58 -23.54 28.37
N CYS A 10 -32.21 -24.11 27.34
CA CYS A 10 -31.58 -24.24 26.02
C CYS A 10 -31.46 -22.90 25.28
N VAL A 11 -32.44 -21.99 25.41
CA VAL A 11 -32.39 -20.68 24.75
C VAL A 11 -31.31 -19.77 25.39
N ALA A 12 -31.11 -19.84 26.71
CA ALA A 12 -30.06 -19.08 27.38
C ALA A 12 -28.64 -19.55 27.03
N VAL A 13 -28.42 -20.86 26.84
CA VAL A 13 -27.12 -21.41 26.44
C VAL A 13 -26.80 -21.11 24.98
N LEU A 14 -27.79 -21.13 24.09
CA LEU A 14 -27.61 -20.75 22.68
C LEU A 14 -27.35 -19.25 22.49
N ILE A 15 -27.99 -18.36 23.26
CA ILE A 15 -27.71 -16.92 23.21
C ILE A 15 -26.31 -16.61 23.79
N SER A 16 -25.89 -17.33 24.83
CA SER A 16 -24.55 -17.18 25.42
C SER A 16 -23.44 -17.61 24.46
N THR A 17 -23.59 -18.73 23.74
CA THR A 17 -22.58 -19.18 22.76
C THR A 17 -22.62 -18.38 21.46
N PHE A 18 -23.77 -17.81 21.07
CA PHE A 18 -23.83 -16.88 19.94
C PHE A 18 -23.16 -15.53 20.26
N LEU A 19 -23.32 -15.00 21.49
CA LEU A 19 -22.63 -13.77 21.91
C LEU A 19 -21.11 -13.97 22.09
N ILE A 20 -20.67 -15.13 22.56
CA ILE A 20 -19.23 -15.46 22.69
C ILE A 20 -18.62 -15.78 21.32
N GLY A 21 -19.36 -16.44 20.42
CA GLY A 21 -18.94 -16.74 19.04
C GLY A 21 -18.89 -15.53 18.12
N VAL A 22 -19.77 -14.54 18.32
CA VAL A 22 -19.72 -13.25 17.61
C VAL A 22 -18.59 -12.37 18.17
N ALA A 23 -18.32 -12.39 19.49
CA ALA A 23 -17.20 -11.67 20.08
C ALA A 23 -15.82 -12.20 19.62
N SER A 24 -15.73 -13.49 19.29
CA SER A 24 -14.48 -14.12 18.83
C SER A 24 -14.14 -13.82 17.36
N ARG A 25 -15.06 -13.27 16.55
CA ARG A 25 -14.80 -12.91 15.14
C ARG A 25 -14.58 -11.41 14.89
N VAL A 26 -14.73 -10.55 15.90
CA VAL A 26 -14.56 -9.09 15.77
C VAL A 26 -13.11 -8.62 16.04
N HIS A 27 -12.21 -9.54 16.38
CA HIS A 27 -10.84 -9.22 16.81
C HIS A 27 -9.79 -8.98 15.70
N ALA A 28 -10.14 -8.87 14.42
CA ALA A 28 -9.14 -9.09 13.36
C ALA A 28 -8.36 -7.86 12.82
N ASN A 29 -8.73 -6.60 13.08
CA ASN A 29 -8.20 -5.49 12.26
C ASN A 29 -7.44 -4.37 13.01
N PHE A 30 -7.04 -4.55 14.26
CA PHE A 30 -6.28 -3.53 15.00
C PHE A 30 -4.86 -4.00 15.34
N ILE A 31 -3.87 -3.21 14.95
CA ILE A 31 -2.49 -3.35 15.43
C ILE A 31 -2.37 -2.62 16.76
N LEU A 32 -1.77 -3.26 17.76
CA LEU A 32 -1.58 -2.71 19.10
C LEU A 32 -0.14 -2.22 19.29
N LYS A 33 0.02 -0.98 19.75
CA LYS A 33 1.30 -0.41 20.18
C LYS A 33 1.22 -0.06 21.67
N ARG A 34 2.08 -0.68 22.48
CA ARG A 34 2.16 -0.43 23.93
C ARG A 34 2.97 0.83 24.22
N ASN A 35 2.83 1.35 25.44
CA ASN A 35 3.54 2.51 25.96
C ASN A 35 3.25 3.80 25.20
N HIS A 36 2.06 3.93 24.61
CA HIS A 36 1.69 5.09 23.79
C HIS A 36 0.22 5.45 24.01
N ARG A 37 -0.07 6.75 23.95
CA ARG A 37 -1.44 7.28 23.95
C ARG A 37 -1.58 8.47 23.01
N VAL A 38 -2.79 8.70 22.50
CA VAL A 38 -3.14 9.96 21.85
C VAL A 38 -3.07 11.09 22.90
N LEU A 39 -2.23 12.09 22.63
CA LEU A 39 -2.06 13.31 23.41
C LEU A 39 -3.08 14.37 23.02
N SER A 40 -3.21 14.65 21.72
CA SER A 40 -4.10 15.68 21.19
C SER A 40 -4.41 15.43 19.70
N GLY A 41 -5.42 16.14 19.19
CA GLY A 41 -5.91 15.93 17.84
C GLY A 41 -6.90 14.77 17.71
N GLY A 42 -7.43 14.59 16.51
CA GLY A 42 -8.38 13.56 16.13
C GLY A 42 -9.80 13.87 16.60
N THR A 43 -10.77 13.42 15.84
CA THR A 43 -12.18 13.46 16.18
C THR A 43 -12.50 12.28 17.10
N LYS A 44 -12.54 12.57 18.40
CA LYS A 44 -12.96 11.61 19.42
C LYS A 44 -14.43 11.26 19.20
N ILE A 45 -14.71 9.98 18.96
CA ILE A 45 -16.08 9.46 18.81
C ILE A 45 -16.70 9.21 20.17
N ASN A 46 -15.97 8.49 21.03
CA ASN A 46 -16.46 8.04 22.34
C ASN A 46 -15.31 7.98 23.35
N GLN A 47 -15.66 8.08 24.63
CA GLN A 47 -14.80 7.76 25.76
C GLN A 47 -15.60 7.03 26.83
N VAL A 48 -15.07 5.92 27.32
CA VAL A 48 -15.67 5.09 28.37
C VAL A 48 -14.62 4.82 29.43
N THR A 49 -15.04 4.91 30.69
CA THR A 49 -14.22 4.52 31.84
C THR A 49 -14.88 3.32 32.52
N ARG A 50 -14.16 2.20 32.59
CA ARG A 50 -14.66 0.97 33.22
C ARG A 50 -13.52 0.18 33.85
N THR A 51 -13.75 -0.34 35.05
CA THR A 51 -12.86 -1.29 35.72
C THR A 51 -12.65 -2.53 34.86
N GLY A 52 -11.39 -2.95 34.68
CA GLY A 52 -11.03 -4.08 33.83
C GLY A 52 -11.03 -3.77 32.33
N MET A 53 -10.91 -2.50 31.92
CA MET A 53 -10.74 -2.14 30.52
C MET A 53 -9.49 -2.81 29.92
N THR A 54 -9.67 -3.48 28.79
CA THR A 54 -8.58 -4.12 28.03
C THR A 54 -8.53 -3.56 26.60
N PRO A 55 -7.39 -3.63 25.90
CA PRO A 55 -7.32 -3.29 24.48
C PRO A 55 -8.35 -4.03 23.63
N SER A 56 -8.59 -5.31 23.93
CA SER A 56 -9.62 -6.14 23.29
C SER A 56 -11.03 -5.59 23.49
N LEU A 57 -11.37 -5.22 24.72
CA LEU A 57 -12.67 -4.60 25.03
C LEU A 57 -12.80 -3.23 24.35
N CYS A 58 -11.73 -2.43 24.38
CA CYS A 58 -11.71 -1.13 23.74
C CYS A 58 -11.82 -1.24 22.21
N ALA A 59 -11.18 -2.24 21.58
CA ALA A 59 -11.32 -2.55 20.16
C ALA A 59 -12.76 -2.95 19.79
N ALA A 60 -13.43 -3.72 20.66
CA ALA A 60 -14.83 -4.07 20.47
C ALA A 60 -15.75 -2.84 20.56
N PHE A 61 -15.50 -1.92 21.51
CA PHE A 61 -16.20 -0.62 21.58
C PHE A 61 -15.93 0.25 20.34
N CYS A 62 -14.74 0.15 19.80
CA CYS A 62 -14.30 0.86 18.61
C CYS A 62 -15.08 0.38 17.35
N GLY A 63 -15.20 -0.93 17.17
CA GLY A 63 -16.02 -1.54 16.12
C GLY A 63 -15.69 -1.05 14.70
N ILE A 64 -16.73 -0.83 13.88
CA ILE A 64 -16.60 -0.36 12.49
C ILE A 64 -16.51 1.17 12.36
N SER A 65 -16.99 1.92 13.35
CA SER A 65 -17.14 3.37 13.29
C SER A 65 -15.86 4.14 13.60
N CYS A 66 -14.92 3.51 14.29
CA CYS A 66 -13.61 4.09 14.58
C CYS A 66 -12.51 3.56 13.65
N HIS A 67 -11.37 4.24 13.65
CA HIS A 67 -10.14 3.75 13.05
C HIS A 67 -8.99 3.62 14.04
N THR A 68 -9.04 4.31 15.18
CA THR A 68 -8.02 4.29 16.23
C THR A 68 -8.67 4.28 17.60
N PHE A 69 -8.03 3.68 18.60
CA PHE A 69 -8.39 3.81 20.00
C PHE A 69 -7.14 3.88 20.88
N HIS A 70 -7.27 4.43 22.08
CA HIS A 70 -6.30 4.21 23.14
C HIS A 70 -7.00 3.68 24.40
N SER A 71 -6.30 2.86 25.16
CA SER A 71 -6.82 2.27 26.39
C SER A 71 -5.77 2.21 27.47
N SER A 72 -6.19 2.33 28.73
CA SER A 72 -5.34 2.11 29.89
C SER A 72 -6.01 1.13 30.84
N HIS A 73 -5.29 0.07 31.16
CA HIS A 73 -5.71 -0.90 32.18
C HIS A 73 -5.69 -0.27 33.58
N THR A 74 -4.77 0.66 33.84
CA THR A 74 -4.60 1.30 35.16
C THR A 74 -5.74 2.26 35.46
N THR A 75 -6.12 3.10 34.50
CA THR A 75 -7.19 4.10 34.70
C THR A 75 -8.57 3.57 34.27
N GLY A 76 -8.63 2.44 33.57
CA GLY A 76 -9.86 1.88 33.04
C GLY A 76 -10.44 2.67 31.86
N VAL A 77 -9.68 3.63 31.30
CA VAL A 77 -10.16 4.51 30.22
C VAL A 77 -9.97 3.84 28.86
N CYS A 78 -10.96 3.98 28.00
CA CYS A 78 -10.93 3.71 26.57
C CYS A 78 -11.47 4.92 25.83
N SER A 79 -10.72 5.48 24.88
CA SER A 79 -11.24 6.48 23.94
C SER A 79 -11.02 6.01 22.51
N THR A 80 -12.03 6.25 21.67
CA THR A 80 -12.04 5.84 20.25
C THR A 80 -12.10 7.07 19.36
N PHE A 81 -11.45 7.01 18.21
CA PHE A 81 -11.28 8.10 17.26
C PHE A 81 -11.70 7.65 15.86
N SER A 82 -12.34 8.53 15.09
CA SER A 82 -12.67 8.24 13.68
C SER A 82 -11.45 8.33 12.79
N ASP A 83 -10.37 8.92 13.27
CA ASP A 83 -9.15 9.20 12.51
C ASP A 83 -8.29 7.94 12.45
N ARG A 84 -7.68 7.71 11.27
CA ARG A 84 -6.73 6.62 11.08
C ARG A 84 -5.39 7.00 11.71
N PHE A 85 -4.74 6.02 12.31
CA PHE A 85 -3.38 6.20 12.80
C PHE A 85 -2.43 6.21 11.61
N TYR A 86 -2.06 7.41 11.19
CA TYR A 86 -0.86 7.61 10.40
C TYR A 86 0.20 8.11 11.38
N ILE A 87 1.36 7.44 11.40
CA ILE A 87 2.50 7.82 12.27
C ILE A 87 2.92 9.29 12.05
N TYR A 88 2.51 9.91 10.92
CA TYR A 88 2.91 11.25 10.50
C TYR A 88 1.75 12.22 10.19
N ASP A 89 0.49 11.85 10.42
CA ASP A 89 -0.62 12.80 10.18
C ASP A 89 -0.72 13.78 11.36
N GLN A 90 -0.77 15.08 11.05
CA GLN A 90 -0.95 16.16 12.01
C GLN A 90 -2.31 16.08 12.74
N GLY A 91 -3.17 15.13 12.35
CA GLY A 91 -4.44 14.84 13.00
C GLY A 91 -4.34 14.17 14.37
N LEU A 92 -3.39 13.27 14.64
CA LEU A 92 -3.30 12.56 15.93
C LEU A 92 -1.87 12.65 16.52
N MET A 93 -1.68 13.53 17.49
CA MET A 93 -0.43 13.61 18.25
C MET A 93 -0.38 12.46 19.25
N VAL A 94 0.68 11.65 19.21
CA VAL A 94 0.85 10.50 20.11
C VAL A 94 2.08 10.71 20.97
N THR A 95 1.95 10.43 22.26
CA THR A 95 3.03 10.54 23.24
C THR A 95 3.33 9.19 23.88
N SER A 96 4.57 9.02 24.36
CA SER A 96 4.95 7.86 25.14
C SER A 96 4.28 7.91 26.51
N ASP A 97 3.54 6.87 26.86
CA ASP A 97 2.93 6.70 28.18
C ASP A 97 2.87 5.20 28.53
N PRO A 98 3.70 4.72 29.48
CA PRO A 98 3.80 3.29 29.82
C PRO A 98 2.49 2.63 30.25
N GLN A 99 1.52 3.42 30.70
CA GLN A 99 0.25 2.90 31.21
C GLN A 99 -0.82 2.74 30.11
N TRP A 100 -0.47 3.02 28.86
CA TRP A 100 -1.42 3.08 27.76
C TRP A 100 -1.01 2.20 26.58
N VAL A 101 -2.05 1.71 25.89
CA VAL A 101 -1.96 0.98 24.64
C VAL A 101 -2.82 1.70 23.62
N ILE A 102 -2.24 1.99 22.46
CA ILE A 102 -2.99 2.47 21.30
C ILE A 102 -3.25 1.29 20.37
N GLY A 103 -4.47 1.19 19.85
CA GLY A 103 -4.86 0.24 18.82
C GLY A 103 -5.33 0.99 17.58
N TYR A 104 -4.88 0.58 16.41
CA TYR A 104 -5.28 1.25 15.18
C TYR A 104 -5.48 0.30 14.01
N LYS A 105 -6.45 0.63 13.16
CA LYS A 105 -6.63 0.02 11.85
C LYS A 105 -5.50 0.50 10.97
N SER A 106 -4.55 -0.38 10.77
CA SER A 106 -3.34 -0.09 10.05
C SER A 106 -3.62 0.21 8.59
N PRO A 107 -3.03 1.28 8.02
CA PRO A 107 -2.70 1.26 6.60
C PRO A 107 -1.56 0.30 6.27
N LEU A 108 -0.94 -0.30 7.30
CA LEU A 108 0.22 -1.15 7.19
C LEU A 108 -0.18 -2.61 6.97
N MET A 109 0.21 -3.17 5.83
CA MET A 109 0.29 -4.61 5.64
C MET A 109 1.51 -5.11 6.43
N ASP A 110 1.36 -5.92 7.48
CA ASP A 110 2.49 -6.60 8.16
C ASP A 110 3.76 -5.74 8.39
N ASP A 111 3.61 -4.57 9.04
CA ASP A 111 4.64 -3.54 9.30
C ASP A 111 5.07 -2.63 8.12
N TRP A 112 4.42 -2.72 6.97
CA TRP A 112 4.75 -1.93 5.78
C TRP A 112 3.89 -0.66 5.65
N ALA A 113 4.47 0.53 5.58
CA ALA A 113 3.74 1.78 5.32
C ALA A 113 3.61 2.10 3.83
N LEU A 114 2.40 2.44 3.36
CA LEU A 114 2.22 2.87 1.97
C LEU A 114 2.87 4.24 1.77
N ALA A 115 3.96 4.28 1.02
CA ALA A 115 4.61 5.51 0.63
C ALA A 115 3.94 6.12 -0.63
N PHE A 116 3.43 5.28 -1.53
CA PHE A 116 2.93 5.72 -2.82
C PHE A 116 1.99 4.70 -3.46
N ARG A 117 0.96 5.17 -4.18
CA ARG A 117 0.08 4.33 -5.01
C ARG A 117 -0.23 5.05 -6.31
N ALA A 118 -0.06 4.40 -7.44
CA ALA A 118 -0.40 4.92 -8.75
C ALA A 118 -1.42 4.02 -9.45
N GLN A 119 -2.36 4.66 -10.16
CA GLN A 119 -3.43 4.03 -10.89
C GLN A 119 -3.14 4.08 -12.39
N THR A 120 -3.37 2.99 -13.11
CA THR A 120 -3.31 2.98 -14.57
C THR A 120 -4.43 3.82 -15.19
N GLY A 121 -4.25 4.39 -16.38
CA GLY A 121 -5.39 4.91 -17.15
C GLY A 121 -5.92 6.30 -16.78
N ILE A 122 -5.44 6.93 -15.71
CA ILE A 122 -6.02 8.19 -15.21
C ILE A 122 -5.46 9.46 -15.85
N ARG A 123 -4.54 9.33 -16.80
CA ARG A 123 -3.88 10.41 -17.55
C ARG A 123 -3.14 11.41 -16.65
N ALA A 124 -2.50 10.88 -15.61
CA ALA A 124 -1.62 11.63 -14.70
C ALA A 124 -0.24 10.96 -14.65
N SER A 125 0.82 11.75 -14.58
CA SER A 125 2.18 11.19 -14.47
C SER A 125 2.47 10.73 -13.04
N VAL A 126 2.92 9.49 -12.95
CA VAL A 126 3.44 8.82 -11.76
C VAL A 126 4.67 9.54 -11.25
N TYR A 127 5.66 9.77 -12.12
CA TYR A 127 6.95 10.34 -11.73
C TYR A 127 6.82 11.81 -11.33
N ASN A 128 5.93 12.57 -11.97
CA ASN A 128 5.67 13.95 -11.59
C ASN A 128 5.11 14.04 -10.17
N LEU A 129 4.14 13.19 -9.82
CA LEU A 129 3.65 13.17 -8.43
C LEU A 129 4.73 12.66 -7.48
N TRP A 130 5.42 11.57 -7.80
CA TRP A 130 6.50 10.99 -6.97
C TRP A 130 7.49 12.05 -6.47
N ASN A 131 7.89 12.97 -7.36
CA ASN A 131 8.88 14.01 -7.08
C ASN A 131 8.31 15.34 -6.57
N LYS A 132 6.99 15.48 -6.45
CA LYS A 132 6.37 16.74 -6.02
C LYS A 132 6.47 16.90 -4.49
N GLU A 133 7.59 17.44 -4.01
CA GLU A 133 7.88 17.56 -2.56
C GLU A 133 6.83 18.34 -1.78
N SER A 134 6.27 19.39 -2.39
CA SER A 134 5.26 20.26 -1.79
C SER A 134 3.86 19.66 -1.73
N TRP A 135 3.68 18.42 -2.16
CA TRP A 135 2.36 17.79 -2.25
C TRP A 135 2.34 16.41 -1.62
N THR A 136 1.55 16.28 -0.57
CA THR A 136 1.28 15.01 0.10
C THR A 136 -0.21 14.89 0.35
N HIS A 137 -0.70 13.65 0.41
CA HIS A 137 -2.13 13.36 0.55
C HIS A 137 -2.50 12.91 1.96
N ASP A 138 -1.51 12.71 2.83
CA ASP A 138 -1.65 12.20 4.20
C ASP A 138 -1.33 13.24 5.28
N THR A 139 -0.97 14.48 4.91
CA THR A 139 -0.98 15.62 5.83
C THR A 139 -2.32 16.34 5.75
N GLY A 140 -3.23 16.08 6.69
CA GLY A 140 -4.56 16.71 6.70
C GLY A 140 -5.42 16.23 5.53
N ILE A 141 -5.70 14.91 5.49
CA ILE A 141 -6.50 14.26 4.45
C ILE A 141 -7.80 15.05 4.25
N SER A 142 -7.96 15.66 3.08
CA SER A 142 -9.22 16.28 2.71
C SER A 142 -10.32 15.23 2.78
N SER A 143 -11.47 15.58 3.36
CA SER A 143 -12.68 14.72 3.38
C SER A 143 -13.12 14.28 1.97
N THR A 144 -12.61 14.93 0.92
CA THR A 144 -12.88 14.62 -0.48
C THR A 144 -11.91 13.60 -1.11
N PHE A 145 -10.84 13.18 -0.40
CA PHE A 145 -9.91 12.19 -0.94
C PHE A 145 -10.57 10.79 -0.96
N PRO A 146 -10.63 10.09 -2.12
CA PRO A 146 -11.39 8.86 -2.19
C PRO A 146 -10.75 7.79 -1.29
N LYS A 147 -11.57 7.18 -0.42
CA LYS A 147 -11.10 6.15 0.52
C LYS A 147 -10.45 4.95 -0.18
N ALA A 148 -10.91 4.59 -1.38
CA ALA A 148 -10.34 3.54 -2.22
C ALA A 148 -8.87 3.79 -2.60
N CYS A 149 -8.46 5.05 -2.72
CA CYS A 149 -7.08 5.45 -2.99
C CYS A 149 -6.16 5.26 -1.77
N LEU A 150 -6.75 5.07 -0.59
CA LEU A 150 -6.12 4.80 0.71
C LEU A 150 -6.50 3.39 1.22
N ASP A 151 -7.08 2.54 0.38
CA ASP A 151 -7.35 1.15 0.73
C ASP A 151 -6.14 0.31 0.29
N PHE A 152 -5.84 -0.68 1.12
CA PHE A 152 -4.66 -1.53 1.08
C PHE A 152 -5.02 -3.00 0.95
N VAL A 153 -6.30 -3.32 1.16
CA VAL A 153 -6.87 -4.67 1.02
C VAL A 153 -7.61 -4.74 -0.30
N ASN A 154 -8.34 -3.68 -0.66
CA ASN A 154 -9.10 -3.61 -1.91
C ASN A 154 -8.53 -2.51 -2.80
N TYR A 155 -7.81 -2.91 -3.84
CA TYR A 155 -7.20 -2.01 -4.82
C TYR A 155 -8.21 -1.51 -5.87
N GLU A 156 -9.38 -1.08 -5.40
CA GLU A 156 -10.44 -0.54 -6.23
C GLU A 156 -9.94 0.65 -7.08
N PRO A 157 -10.53 0.88 -8.27
CA PRO A 157 -10.15 1.99 -9.12
C PRO A 157 -10.18 3.33 -8.37
N CYS A 158 -9.12 4.11 -8.54
CA CYS A 158 -8.97 5.45 -7.99
C CYS A 158 -8.78 6.45 -9.13
N ASP A 159 -9.31 7.65 -9.02
CA ASP A 159 -9.21 8.69 -10.05
C ASP A 159 -7.89 9.49 -9.99
N ARG A 160 -7.02 9.18 -9.01
CA ARG A 160 -5.77 9.90 -8.75
C ARG A 160 -4.67 8.96 -8.25
N HIS A 161 -3.47 9.48 -8.15
CA HIS A 161 -2.38 8.81 -7.44
C HIS A 161 -2.36 9.28 -5.98
N PHE A 162 -1.85 8.43 -5.09
CA PHE A 162 -1.57 8.78 -3.70
C PHE A 162 -0.06 8.91 -3.50
N ARG A 163 0.33 9.91 -2.71
CA ARG A 163 1.70 10.19 -2.30
C ARG A 163 1.71 10.54 -0.82
N SER A 164 2.46 9.78 -0.05
CA SER A 164 2.67 10.01 1.37
C SER A 164 3.79 11.02 1.61
N TRP A 165 3.72 11.71 2.75
CA TRP A 165 4.81 12.48 3.35
C TRP A 165 6.09 11.68 3.54
N ILE A 166 6.02 10.35 3.64
CA ILE A 166 7.17 9.44 3.65
C ILE A 166 8.13 9.73 2.48
N LEU A 167 7.59 10.05 1.29
CA LEU A 167 8.44 10.40 0.13
C LEU A 167 9.13 11.76 0.27
N SER A 168 8.58 12.69 1.07
CA SER A 168 9.23 13.97 1.39
C SER A 168 10.27 13.82 2.50
N LYS A 169 10.08 12.84 3.40
CA LYS A 169 10.98 12.52 4.52
C LYS A 169 11.46 11.08 4.44
N TRP A 170 12.28 10.80 3.42
CA TRP A 170 12.83 9.47 3.18
C TRP A 170 13.99 9.18 4.16
N GLU A 171 13.65 8.76 5.37
CA GLU A 171 14.60 8.51 6.47
C GLU A 171 14.26 7.20 7.19
N ASN A 172 15.28 6.53 7.72
CA ASN A 172 15.14 5.28 8.50
C ASN A 172 14.38 4.16 7.78
N ILE A 173 14.54 4.05 6.46
CA ILE A 173 13.92 2.99 5.66
C ILE A 173 14.83 1.76 5.67
N LYS A 174 14.32 0.63 6.19
CA LYS A 174 15.00 -0.66 6.20
C LYS A 174 14.80 -1.40 4.88
N GLU A 175 13.54 -1.48 4.44
CA GLU A 175 13.16 -2.18 3.22
C GLU A 175 12.13 -1.37 2.43
N VAL A 176 12.13 -1.55 1.11
CA VAL A 176 11.11 -0.98 0.21
C VAL A 176 10.49 -2.13 -0.57
N ARG A 177 9.17 -2.22 -0.60
CA ARG A 177 8.44 -3.19 -1.40
C ARG A 177 7.69 -2.47 -2.51
N LEU A 178 7.97 -2.81 -3.75
CA LEU A 178 7.14 -2.44 -4.88
C LEU A 178 6.21 -3.60 -5.21
N SER A 179 4.92 -3.32 -5.33
CA SER A 179 3.91 -4.32 -5.70
C SER A 179 3.07 -3.84 -6.88
N LEU A 180 2.71 -4.77 -7.76
CA LEU A 180 1.76 -4.55 -8.84
C LEU A 180 0.50 -5.39 -8.59
N PHE A 181 -0.67 -4.79 -8.82
CA PHE A 181 -1.96 -5.44 -8.61
C PHE A 181 -2.76 -5.47 -9.90
N LYS A 182 -3.44 -6.59 -10.15
CA LYS A 182 -4.40 -6.75 -11.24
C LYS A 182 -5.67 -7.37 -10.68
N SER A 183 -6.82 -6.73 -10.92
CA SER A 183 -8.11 -7.21 -10.40
C SER A 183 -8.07 -7.50 -8.89
N ASN A 184 -7.56 -6.53 -8.11
CA ASN A 184 -7.38 -6.61 -6.65
C ASN A 184 -6.44 -7.71 -6.13
N SER A 185 -5.73 -8.43 -7.00
CA SER A 185 -4.77 -9.47 -6.62
C SER A 185 -3.35 -9.00 -6.89
N GLU A 186 -2.43 -9.22 -5.93
CA GLU A 186 -1.00 -8.95 -6.16
C GLU A 186 -0.46 -9.94 -7.20
N VAL A 187 0.05 -9.40 -8.31
CA VAL A 187 0.61 -10.20 -9.42
C VAL A 187 2.13 -10.21 -9.43
N VAL A 188 2.75 -9.18 -8.86
CA VAL A 188 4.21 -9.04 -8.74
C VAL A 188 4.52 -8.30 -7.44
N TYR A 189 5.58 -8.72 -6.76
CA TYR A 189 6.24 -7.91 -5.75
C TYR A 189 7.76 -7.96 -5.91
N VAL A 190 8.45 -6.90 -5.52
CA VAL A 190 9.91 -6.87 -5.40
C VAL A 190 10.25 -6.15 -4.10
N VAL A 191 11.07 -6.78 -3.27
CA VAL A 191 11.58 -6.21 -2.02
C VAL A 191 13.02 -5.77 -2.24
N PHE A 192 13.32 -4.54 -1.82
CA PHE A 192 14.62 -3.90 -1.92
C PHE A 192 15.15 -3.53 -0.54
N ASN A 193 16.47 -3.53 -0.38
CA ASN A 193 17.17 -2.94 0.74
C ASN A 193 17.08 -1.41 0.66
N GLY A 194 16.33 -0.82 1.58
CA GLY A 194 16.15 0.62 1.71
C GLY A 194 17.23 1.33 2.53
N THR A 195 18.09 0.58 3.21
CA THR A 195 19.09 1.15 4.12
C THR A 195 20.04 2.05 3.35
N GLY A 196 20.21 3.29 3.82
CA GLY A 196 21.06 4.31 3.19
C GLY A 196 20.62 4.69 1.78
N SER A 197 19.39 4.39 1.36
CA SER A 197 18.86 4.81 0.07
C SER A 197 18.21 6.19 0.18
N THR A 198 18.02 6.83 -0.98
CA THR A 198 17.07 7.93 -1.15
C THR A 198 15.81 7.40 -1.83
N LYS A 199 14.75 8.21 -1.90
CA LYS A 199 13.55 7.88 -2.67
C LYS A 199 13.80 7.62 -4.17
N LEU A 200 14.97 7.95 -4.70
CA LEU A 200 15.31 7.73 -6.11
C LEU A 200 16.35 6.61 -6.31
N SER A 201 17.10 6.23 -5.27
CA SER A 201 18.22 5.28 -5.38
C SER A 201 17.95 3.88 -4.81
N TRP A 202 16.78 3.63 -4.21
CA TRP A 202 16.42 2.30 -3.70
C TRP A 202 16.11 1.28 -4.81
N PHE A 203 15.62 1.74 -5.95
CA PHE A 203 15.13 0.90 -7.05
C PHE A 203 16.27 0.52 -7.99
N THR A 204 17.14 -0.40 -7.55
CA THR A 204 18.24 -0.92 -8.37
C THR A 204 18.41 -2.43 -8.13
N PRO A 205 18.96 -3.20 -9.11
CA PRO A 205 19.17 -4.64 -8.95
C PRO A 205 20.04 -5.00 -7.75
N ALA A 206 21.08 -4.22 -7.49
CA ALA A 206 21.99 -4.41 -6.37
C ALA A 206 21.32 -4.28 -4.98
N ARG A 207 20.10 -3.72 -4.93
CA ARG A 207 19.32 -3.61 -3.71
C ARG A 207 18.22 -4.65 -3.61
N ILE A 208 17.97 -5.49 -4.62
CA ILE A 208 16.90 -6.50 -4.56
C ILE A 208 17.25 -7.54 -3.48
N ILE A 209 16.33 -7.71 -2.53
CA ILE A 209 16.35 -8.77 -1.50
C ILE A 209 15.51 -9.95 -1.96
N ALA A 210 14.33 -9.68 -2.53
CA ALA A 210 13.42 -10.70 -3.02
C ALA A 210 12.71 -10.23 -4.29
N SER A 211 12.56 -11.12 -5.27
CA SER A 211 11.85 -10.87 -6.52
C SER A 211 11.38 -12.19 -7.12
N PRO A 212 10.20 -12.25 -7.78
CA PRO A 212 9.75 -13.41 -8.54
C PRO A 212 10.65 -13.76 -9.73
N TRP A 213 11.57 -12.86 -10.07
CA TRP A 213 12.53 -13.02 -11.17
C TRP A 213 13.94 -13.40 -10.68
N SER A 214 14.10 -13.66 -9.39
CA SER A 214 15.38 -14.12 -8.83
C SER A 214 15.64 -15.58 -9.21
N PRO A 215 16.91 -16.01 -9.40
CA PRO A 215 18.12 -15.18 -9.31
C PRO A 215 18.40 -14.36 -10.58
N LYS A 216 17.77 -14.70 -11.71
CA LYS A 216 18.07 -14.17 -13.06
C LYS A 216 18.20 -12.65 -13.10
N ILE A 217 17.26 -11.91 -12.49
CA ILE A 217 17.29 -10.44 -12.50
C ILE A 217 18.57 -9.83 -11.90
N LEU A 218 19.25 -10.55 -11.01
CA LEU A 218 20.50 -10.13 -10.37
C LEU A 218 21.73 -10.35 -11.26
N GLU A 219 21.62 -11.25 -12.23
CA GLU A 219 22.68 -11.62 -13.18
C GLU A 219 22.66 -10.76 -14.44
N GLU A 220 21.59 -10.00 -14.65
CA GLU A 220 21.39 -9.19 -15.85
C GLU A 220 22.13 -7.84 -15.79
N THR A 221 22.67 -7.43 -16.94
CA THR A 221 23.14 -6.05 -17.13
C THR A 221 21.97 -5.18 -17.59
N LEU A 222 21.41 -4.39 -16.67
CA LEU A 222 20.25 -3.54 -16.94
C LEU A 222 20.67 -2.13 -17.37
N THR A 223 19.96 -1.55 -18.34
CA THR A 223 20.17 -0.15 -18.75
C THR A 223 19.29 0.78 -17.93
N ALA A 224 19.93 1.74 -17.26
CA ALA A 224 19.27 2.79 -16.47
C ALA A 224 18.23 2.30 -15.43
N PRO A 225 18.48 1.21 -14.66
CA PRO A 225 17.50 0.72 -13.72
C PRO A 225 17.28 1.73 -12.58
N SER A 226 16.11 2.37 -12.57
CA SER A 226 15.80 3.41 -11.59
C SER A 226 14.32 3.78 -11.59
N VAL A 227 13.89 4.49 -10.53
CA VAL A 227 12.57 5.15 -10.50
C VAL A 227 12.44 6.16 -11.64
N LYS A 228 13.52 6.92 -11.91
CA LYS A 228 13.57 7.90 -13.01
C LYS A 228 13.48 7.25 -14.38
N GLY A 229 14.05 6.07 -14.56
CA GLY A 229 14.13 5.41 -15.86
C GLY A 229 14.66 6.35 -16.95
N ILE A 230 14.04 6.33 -18.12
CA ILE A 230 14.44 7.11 -19.29
C ILE A 230 13.27 7.97 -19.75
N CYS A 231 13.47 9.28 -19.77
CA CYS A 231 12.45 10.21 -20.27
C CYS A 231 13.08 11.36 -21.05
N ASN A 232 12.66 11.48 -22.30
CA ASN A 232 13.02 12.49 -23.28
C ASN A 232 11.78 12.80 -24.15
N PRO A 233 11.84 13.70 -25.15
CA PRO A 233 10.66 14.02 -25.96
C PRO A 233 10.03 12.83 -26.72
N ALA A 234 10.77 11.74 -26.95
CA ALA A 234 10.30 10.58 -27.71
C ALA A 234 9.75 9.44 -26.84
N ILE A 235 10.25 9.28 -25.61
CA ILE A 235 9.84 8.20 -24.69
C ILE A 235 9.86 8.71 -23.25
N CYS A 236 8.95 8.23 -22.40
CA CYS A 236 9.00 8.44 -20.95
C CYS A 236 8.60 7.16 -20.21
N ARG A 237 9.61 6.40 -19.81
CA ARG A 237 9.53 5.08 -19.18
C ARG A 237 10.15 5.16 -17.80
N ARG A 238 9.39 4.80 -16.77
CA ARG A 238 9.71 4.98 -15.34
C ARG A 238 9.66 3.64 -14.62
N PHE A 239 10.15 3.57 -13.38
CA PHE A 239 10.17 2.33 -12.57
C PHE A 239 10.63 1.13 -13.40
N PHE A 240 11.85 1.27 -13.90
CA PHE A 240 12.31 0.53 -15.07
C PHE A 240 13.36 -0.51 -14.68
N LEU A 241 13.05 -1.80 -14.84
CA LEU A 241 14.03 -2.91 -14.71
C LEU A 241 14.15 -3.58 -16.08
N TYR A 242 15.16 -3.16 -16.85
CA TYR A 242 15.16 -3.26 -18.32
C TYR A 242 16.55 -3.58 -18.88
N GLY A 243 16.59 -4.28 -20.03
CA GLY A 243 17.81 -4.68 -20.76
C GLY A 243 18.56 -3.59 -21.53
N PRO A 244 19.31 -3.90 -22.60
CA PRO A 244 19.86 -2.91 -23.53
C PRO A 244 18.80 -2.39 -24.53
N LEU A 245 18.72 -1.05 -24.65
CA LEU A 245 17.88 -0.33 -25.62
C LEU A 245 18.60 -0.28 -26.97
N GLU A 246 18.37 -1.28 -27.83
CA GLU A 246 18.86 -1.19 -29.21
C GLU A 246 17.73 -0.74 -30.15
N THR A 247 16.63 -1.48 -30.17
CA THR A 247 15.47 -1.17 -31.02
C THR A 247 14.19 -1.58 -30.32
N CYS A 248 13.08 -0.93 -30.66
CA CYS A 248 11.74 -1.27 -30.16
C CYS A 248 11.40 -2.78 -30.26
N GLN A 249 11.98 -3.48 -31.24
CA GLN A 249 11.73 -4.90 -31.54
C GLN A 249 12.53 -5.85 -30.66
N SER A 250 13.73 -5.45 -30.23
CA SER A 250 14.60 -6.25 -29.35
C SER A 250 14.45 -5.88 -27.87
N GLU A 251 13.69 -4.82 -27.55
CA GLU A 251 13.48 -4.36 -26.18
C GLU A 251 12.84 -5.41 -25.26
N TRP A 252 13.37 -5.51 -24.04
CA TRP A 252 12.85 -6.39 -23.01
C TRP A 252 12.98 -5.80 -21.60
N PHE A 253 12.07 -6.20 -20.72
CA PHE A 253 12.05 -5.77 -19.31
C PHE A 253 11.51 -6.86 -18.39
N TYR A 254 11.79 -6.69 -17.10
CA TYR A 254 11.03 -7.35 -16.03
C TYR A 254 9.82 -6.53 -15.62
N MET A 255 9.97 -5.21 -15.52
CA MET A 255 8.86 -4.29 -15.33
C MET A 255 9.16 -2.90 -15.90
N MET A 256 8.08 -2.20 -16.26
CA MET A 256 8.13 -0.86 -16.82
C MET A 256 6.83 -0.11 -16.58
N THR A 257 6.94 1.19 -16.31
CA THR A 257 5.81 2.12 -16.34
C THR A 257 5.93 3.04 -17.55
N LEU A 258 4.93 3.03 -18.44
CA LEU A 258 4.79 4.06 -19.48
C LEU A 258 4.08 5.27 -18.88
N ASP A 259 4.80 6.38 -18.71
CA ASP A 259 4.37 7.49 -17.84
C ASP A 259 4.04 8.79 -18.61
N ASN A 260 3.69 8.68 -19.88
CA ASN A 260 3.30 9.81 -20.72
C ASN A 260 2.30 9.36 -21.78
N SER A 261 1.64 10.33 -22.40
CA SER A 261 0.67 10.17 -23.49
C SER A 261 1.28 9.73 -24.84
N TYR A 262 2.62 9.59 -24.90
CA TYR A 262 3.37 9.28 -26.10
C TYR A 262 4.54 8.34 -25.81
N ASP A 263 4.74 7.36 -26.69
CA ASP A 263 5.95 6.53 -26.78
C ASP A 263 6.23 6.22 -28.26
N TYR A 264 7.47 6.45 -28.69
CA TYR A 264 7.91 6.23 -30.07
C TYR A 264 7.65 4.80 -30.56
N CYS A 265 7.86 3.78 -29.72
CA CYS A 265 7.67 2.38 -30.12
C CYS A 265 6.20 2.02 -30.38
N ILE A 266 5.28 2.68 -29.68
CA ILE A 266 3.84 2.54 -29.92
C ILE A 266 3.44 3.30 -31.18
N ARG A 267 3.93 4.54 -31.35
CA ARG A 267 3.58 5.39 -32.50
C ARG A 267 3.94 4.75 -33.84
N ASN A 268 5.06 4.04 -33.89
CA ASN A 268 5.55 3.33 -35.06
C ASN A 268 5.07 1.86 -35.12
N ARG A 269 4.09 1.48 -34.29
CA ARG A 269 3.42 0.17 -34.29
C ARG A 269 4.32 -1.04 -34.00
N HIS A 270 5.52 -0.81 -33.45
CA HIS A 270 6.41 -1.88 -33.01
C HIS A 270 5.82 -2.63 -31.80
N TRP A 271 5.19 -1.89 -30.89
CA TRP A 271 4.51 -2.46 -29.73
C TRP A 271 3.02 -2.62 -29.98
N SER A 272 2.52 -3.83 -29.76
CA SER A 272 1.13 -4.21 -30.07
C SER A 272 0.21 -4.18 -28.86
N ILE A 273 0.73 -4.38 -27.65
CA ILE A 273 -0.07 -4.62 -26.44
C ILE A 273 -0.11 -3.42 -25.47
N ALA A 274 0.53 -2.31 -25.83
CA ALA A 274 0.65 -1.15 -24.95
C ALA A 274 -0.58 -0.21 -24.96
N GLY A 275 -1.56 -0.46 -25.84
CA GLY A 275 -2.79 0.32 -25.94
C GLY A 275 -2.59 1.74 -26.49
N ASN A 276 -3.56 2.62 -26.21
CA ASN A 276 -3.53 4.02 -26.64
C ASN A 276 -3.15 4.95 -25.48
N LEU A 277 -1.86 5.26 -25.35
CA LEU A 277 -1.35 6.10 -24.27
C LEU A 277 -1.99 7.48 -24.16
N LYS A 278 -2.52 8.07 -25.25
CA LYS A 278 -3.26 9.34 -25.15
C LYS A 278 -4.48 9.26 -24.23
N LYS A 279 -5.06 8.06 -24.11
CA LYS A 279 -6.25 7.80 -23.30
C LYS A 279 -5.94 7.07 -22.00
N SER A 280 -4.84 6.33 -21.92
CA SER A 280 -4.66 5.34 -20.85
C SER A 280 -3.34 5.42 -20.07
N TYR A 281 -2.48 6.42 -20.26
CA TYR A 281 -1.31 6.55 -19.39
C TYR A 281 -1.72 6.91 -17.94
N PRO A 282 -0.94 6.56 -16.91
CA PRO A 282 0.21 5.69 -16.99
C PRO A 282 -0.22 4.23 -17.22
N MET A 283 0.67 3.40 -17.74
CA MET A 283 0.45 1.95 -17.91
C MET A 283 1.57 1.17 -17.21
N PHE A 284 1.22 0.16 -16.43
CA PHE A 284 2.18 -0.69 -15.72
C PHE A 284 2.31 -2.03 -16.43
N PHE A 285 3.52 -2.41 -16.83
CA PHE A 285 3.81 -3.69 -17.47
C PHE A 285 4.80 -4.50 -16.67
N TYR A 286 4.65 -5.82 -16.71
CA TYR A 286 5.53 -6.75 -16.03
C TYR A 286 5.67 -8.08 -16.78
N SER A 287 6.76 -8.79 -16.51
CA SER A 287 6.94 -10.17 -16.94
C SER A 287 6.21 -11.11 -16.01
N LYS A 288 5.25 -11.88 -16.55
CA LYS A 288 4.53 -12.93 -15.83
C LYS A 288 5.39 -14.18 -15.58
N THR A 289 6.43 -14.37 -16.38
CA THR A 289 7.36 -15.49 -16.22
C THR A 289 8.49 -15.12 -15.27
N SER A 290 9.31 -16.09 -14.87
CA SER A 290 10.54 -15.83 -14.12
C SER A 290 11.63 -15.11 -14.95
N GLY A 291 11.39 -14.88 -16.24
CA GLY A 291 12.33 -14.26 -17.17
C GLY A 291 11.88 -12.89 -17.67
N LYS A 292 12.43 -12.50 -18.82
CA LYS A 292 12.20 -11.23 -19.49
C LYS A 292 10.87 -11.24 -20.24
N ALA A 293 10.27 -10.07 -20.42
CA ALA A 293 9.09 -9.89 -21.25
C ALA A 293 9.28 -8.72 -22.23
N SER A 294 8.40 -8.65 -23.24
CA SER A 294 8.38 -7.57 -24.21
C SER A 294 6.96 -7.10 -24.56
N LEU A 295 6.87 -5.90 -25.13
CA LEU A 295 5.65 -5.38 -25.77
C LEU A 295 5.69 -5.52 -27.30
N ALA A 296 6.83 -5.92 -27.86
CA ALA A 296 7.06 -5.98 -29.30
C ALA A 296 6.47 -7.23 -29.94
N ARG A 297 5.97 -7.08 -31.17
CA ARG A 297 5.57 -8.23 -32.00
C ARG A 297 6.80 -9.04 -32.40
N ASN A 298 6.64 -10.36 -32.48
CA ASN A 298 7.66 -11.29 -32.97
C ASN A 298 9.00 -11.18 -32.22
N ASN A 299 8.95 -10.80 -30.95
CA ASN A 299 10.13 -10.80 -30.09
C ASN A 299 10.42 -12.24 -29.61
N VAL A 300 11.67 -12.51 -29.28
CA VAL A 300 12.13 -13.76 -28.68
C VAL A 300 11.58 -13.93 -27.24
N TYR A 301 11.16 -12.82 -26.61
CA TYR A 301 10.62 -12.83 -25.25
C TYR A 301 9.08 -12.94 -25.21
N PRO A 302 8.52 -13.61 -24.18
CA PRO A 302 7.08 -13.62 -23.93
C PRO A 302 6.47 -12.22 -23.84
N TYR A 303 5.20 -12.09 -24.19
CA TYR A 303 4.47 -10.84 -24.01
C TYR A 303 4.33 -10.49 -22.52
N ALA A 304 4.53 -9.21 -22.21
CA ALA A 304 4.28 -8.68 -20.89
C ALA A 304 2.78 -8.68 -20.57
N GLU A 305 2.45 -8.74 -19.28
CA GLU A 305 1.10 -8.45 -18.80
C GLU A 305 1.03 -7.03 -18.24
N SER A 306 -0.19 -6.47 -18.20
CA SER A 306 -0.48 -5.19 -17.57
C SER A 306 -1.02 -5.35 -16.15
N ALA A 307 -0.75 -4.37 -15.29
CA ALA A 307 -1.32 -4.23 -13.96
C ALA A 307 -2.16 -2.94 -13.84
N ASP A 308 -3.10 -2.93 -12.90
CA ASP A 308 -4.03 -1.83 -12.66
C ASP A 308 -3.46 -0.80 -11.68
N VAL A 309 -2.67 -1.27 -10.72
CA VAL A 309 -2.09 -0.45 -9.65
C VAL A 309 -0.63 -0.78 -9.44
N LEU A 310 0.18 0.26 -9.25
CA LEU A 310 1.54 0.18 -8.69
C LEU A 310 1.51 0.75 -7.28
N ALA A 311 1.98 0.00 -6.29
CA ALA A 311 2.12 0.44 -4.92
C ALA A 311 3.58 0.37 -4.47
N VAL A 312 4.02 1.38 -3.71
CA VAL A 312 5.31 1.36 -3.01
C VAL A 312 5.06 1.46 -1.52
N TRP A 313 5.65 0.49 -0.83
CA TRP A 313 5.55 0.24 0.58
C TRP A 313 6.93 0.37 1.20
N VAL A 314 7.03 0.84 2.44
CA VAL A 314 8.30 0.93 3.17
C VAL A 314 8.20 0.28 4.53
N LYS A 315 9.27 -0.38 4.96
CA LYS A 315 9.45 -0.86 6.33
C LYS A 315 10.50 0.00 6.99
N PHE A 316 10.20 0.57 8.15
CA PHE A 316 11.15 1.38 8.91
C PHE A 316 12.12 0.49 9.71
N ALA A 317 13.30 1.01 10.00
CA ALA A 317 14.33 0.37 10.82
C ALA A 317 14.00 0.39 12.31
#